data_AF-A0A2V3HVZ6-F1
#
_entry.id   AF-A0A2V3HVZ6-F1
#
_cell.length_a   1.000
_cell.length_b   1.000
_cell.length_c   1.000
_cell.angle_alpha   90.00
_cell.angle_beta   90.00
_cell.angle_gamma   90.00
#
_symmetry.space_group_name_H-M   'P 1'
#
loop_
_entity.id
_entity.type
_entity.pdbx_description
1 polymer ?
#
loop_
_entity_poly.entity_id
_entity_poly.type
_entity_poly.pdbx_seq_one_letter_code
_entity_poly.pdbx_strand_id
1 'polypeptide(L)'
;MPDDDEAVTSRPVFHAVVTVMLSDGELTMEERRLAIKLGSLLFKGDDLDTEPKLIYDAVVAGEPVEGGRVIDKQERLEICRKMIETAYVNSSLSQDELAAIAMLRSAMAITEGEILEVRADIYRDLEEEVEPKLLGKVRKDIREIFQKVEEFILPKSD
;
A
#
# COMPACT_ATOMS: atom_id res chain seq x y z
N MET A 1 0.88 -16.56 -26.43
CA MET A 1 0.45 -15.45 -25.56
C MET A 1 0.58 -16.01 -24.16
N PRO A 2 1.38 -15.41 -23.25
CA PRO A 2 1.37 -15.87 -21.88
C PRO A 2 0.13 -15.30 -21.19
N ASP A 3 -0.61 -16.19 -20.57
CA ASP A 3 -1.73 -15.91 -19.69
C ASP A 3 -1.18 -15.35 -18.37
N ASP A 4 -0.80 -14.06 -18.31
CA ASP A 4 -0.28 -13.46 -17.08
C ASP A 4 -1.39 -12.79 -16.26
N ASP A 5 -2.47 -13.53 -16.02
CA ASP A 5 -3.44 -13.22 -14.95
C ASP A 5 -3.01 -13.99 -13.70
N GLU A 6 -1.73 -13.81 -13.31
CA GLU A 6 -1.19 -14.44 -12.12
C GLU A 6 -1.94 -13.93 -10.89
N ALA A 7 -2.52 -14.86 -10.12
CA ALA A 7 -3.35 -14.49 -9.00
C ALA A 7 -2.53 -13.71 -7.95
N VAL A 8 -2.96 -12.48 -7.65
CA VAL A 8 -2.35 -11.69 -6.57
C VAL A 8 -2.60 -12.40 -5.24
N THR A 9 -1.51 -12.73 -4.54
CA THR A 9 -1.55 -13.46 -3.28
C THR A 9 -0.95 -12.66 -2.13
N SER A 10 -1.42 -12.93 -0.91
CA SER A 10 -1.09 -12.11 0.27
C SER A 10 0.38 -12.08 0.64
N ARG A 11 1.11 -13.20 0.53
CA ARG A 11 2.50 -13.27 1.01
C ARG A 11 3.47 -12.50 0.09
N PRO A 12 3.44 -12.66 -1.25
CA PRO A 12 4.27 -11.87 -2.16
C PRO A 12 4.01 -10.36 -2.05
N VAL A 13 2.75 -9.96 -1.89
CA VAL A 13 2.39 -8.54 -1.71
C VAL A 13 3.01 -7.98 -0.43
N PHE A 14 2.84 -8.68 0.69
CA PHE A 14 3.42 -8.25 1.97
C PHE A 14 4.95 -8.18 1.89
N HIS A 15 5.57 -9.22 1.33
CA HIS A 15 7.01 -9.29 1.12
C HIS A 15 7.52 -8.08 0.31
N ALA A 16 6.96 -7.84 -0.87
CA ALA A 16 7.40 -6.76 -1.77
C ALA A 16 7.32 -5.37 -1.09
N VAL A 17 6.24 -5.10 -0.37
CA VAL A 17 6.07 -3.81 0.33
C VAL A 17 7.06 -3.68 1.49
N VAL A 18 7.25 -4.73 2.29
CA VAL A 18 8.20 -4.71 3.40
C VAL A 18 9.65 -4.61 2.92
N THR A 19 10.00 -5.21 1.77
CA THR A 19 11.32 -5.02 1.14
C THR A 19 11.60 -3.56 0.84
N VAL A 20 10.62 -2.80 0.34
CA VAL A 20 10.80 -1.37 0.06
C VAL A 20 10.98 -0.56 1.35
N MET A 21 10.18 -0.85 2.38
CA MET A 21 10.29 -0.21 3.69
C MET A 21 11.59 -0.55 4.45
N LEU A 22 12.28 -1.63 4.08
CA LEU A 22 13.56 -2.03 4.68
C LEU A 22 14.78 -1.67 3.81
N SER A 23 14.59 -0.90 2.74
CA SER A 23 15.63 -0.67 1.74
C SER A 23 16.88 0.04 2.30
N ASP A 24 16.74 0.84 3.35
CA ASP A 24 17.83 1.51 4.07
C ASP A 24 18.39 0.69 5.25
N GLY A 25 17.80 -0.47 5.54
CA GLY A 25 18.17 -1.37 6.64
C GLY A 25 17.51 -1.05 7.99
N GLU A 26 16.71 0.02 8.10
CA GLU A 26 16.07 0.41 9.36
C GLU A 26 14.57 0.71 9.18
N LEU A 27 13.69 -0.15 9.71
CA LEU A 27 12.27 0.18 9.70
C LEU A 27 11.99 1.32 10.71
N THR A 28 11.50 2.45 10.23
CA THR A 28 11.08 3.57 11.08
C THR A 28 9.79 3.26 11.84
N MET A 29 9.37 4.15 12.75
CA MET A 29 8.08 3.98 13.46
C MET A 29 6.88 4.05 12.52
N GLU A 30 6.95 4.88 11.47
CA GLU A 30 5.83 5.05 10.54
C GLU A 30 5.76 3.90 9.54
N GLU A 31 6.90 3.39 9.06
CA GLU A 31 6.92 2.16 8.27
C GLU A 31 6.47 0.95 9.09
N ARG A 32 6.83 0.86 10.38
CA ARG A 32 6.30 -0.18 11.28
C ARG A 32 4.78 -0.13 11.33
N ARG A 33 4.20 1.07 11.45
CA ARG A 33 2.76 1.27 11.47
C ARG A 33 2.12 0.78 10.16
N LEU A 34 2.70 1.15 9.01
CA LEU A 34 2.21 0.71 7.70
C LEU A 34 2.34 -0.81 7.53
N ALA A 35 3.46 -1.42 7.92
CA ALA A 35 3.64 -2.87 7.87
C ALA A 35 2.61 -3.61 8.76
N ILE A 36 2.41 -3.16 10.00
CA ILE A 36 1.39 -3.72 10.90
C ILE A 36 -0.01 -3.58 10.29
N LYS A 37 -0.33 -2.41 9.74
CA LYS A 37 -1.61 -2.17 9.09
C LYS A 37 -1.80 -3.11 7.90
N LEU A 38 -0.82 -3.21 7.02
CA LEU A 38 -0.89 -4.09 5.84
C LEU A 38 -1.02 -5.55 6.25
N GLY A 39 -0.27 -6.01 7.25
CA GLY A 39 -0.39 -7.36 7.79
C GLY A 39 -1.81 -7.65 8.28
N SER A 40 -2.42 -6.71 9.02
CA SER A 40 -3.80 -6.84 9.51
C SER A 40 -4.88 -6.89 8.41
N LEU A 41 -4.57 -6.39 7.21
CA LEU A 41 -5.46 -6.41 6.06
C LEU A 41 -5.26 -7.68 5.21
N LEU A 42 -4.02 -8.15 5.12
CA LEU A 42 -3.65 -9.30 4.30
C LEU A 42 -3.88 -10.64 4.99
N PHE A 43 -3.74 -10.72 6.31
CA PHE A 43 -3.79 -11.98 7.07
C PHE A 43 -4.95 -11.99 8.08
N LYS A 44 -5.50 -13.17 8.36
CA LYS A 44 -6.67 -13.35 9.23
C LYS A 44 -6.48 -14.61 10.09
N GLY A 45 -7.04 -14.65 11.29
CA GLY A 45 -6.92 -15.81 12.19
C GLY A 45 -5.46 -16.08 12.55
N ASP A 46 -5.08 -17.36 12.62
CA ASP A 46 -3.74 -17.80 13.04
C ASP A 46 -2.60 -17.30 12.13
N ASP A 47 -2.91 -17.03 10.85
CA ASP A 47 -1.94 -16.46 9.90
C ASP A 47 -1.51 -15.04 10.32
N LEU A 48 -2.40 -14.26 10.94
CA LEU A 48 -2.08 -12.89 11.35
C LEU A 48 -0.97 -12.83 12.40
N ASP A 49 -0.91 -13.83 13.28
CA ASP A 49 0.07 -13.89 14.37
C ASP A 49 1.43 -14.45 13.93
N THR A 50 1.49 -15.11 12.77
CA THR A 50 2.65 -15.89 12.33
C THR A 50 3.24 -15.41 11.00
N GLU A 51 2.42 -15.20 9.98
CA GLU A 51 2.86 -14.88 8.61
C GLU A 51 3.64 -13.56 8.53
N PRO A 52 3.19 -12.42 9.12
CA PRO A 52 3.93 -11.16 8.99
C PRO A 52 5.37 -11.26 9.49
N LYS A 53 5.59 -11.99 10.59
CA LYS A 53 6.93 -12.17 11.15
C LYS A 53 7.79 -13.08 10.28
N LEU A 54 7.25 -14.21 9.82
CA LEU A 54 7.97 -15.15 8.95
C LEU A 54 8.39 -14.48 7.65
N ILE A 55 7.52 -13.67 7.06
CA ILE A 55 7.82 -12.94 5.82
C ILE A 55 8.83 -11.83 6.09
N TYR A 56 8.74 -11.11 7.21
CA TYR A 56 9.76 -10.14 7.60
C TYR A 56 11.14 -10.80 7.73
N ASP A 57 11.23 -11.95 8.41
CA ASP A 57 12.48 -12.68 8.56
C ASP A 57 13.04 -13.12 7.19
N ALA A 58 12.17 -13.53 6.25
CA ALA A 58 12.56 -13.84 4.87
C ALA A 58 13.09 -12.61 4.11
N VAL A 59 12.46 -11.44 4.26
CA VAL A 59 12.95 -10.19 3.67
C VAL A 59 14.35 -9.86 4.19
N VAL A 60 14.60 -10.00 5.50
CA VAL A 60 15.93 -9.78 6.10
C VAL A 60 16.96 -10.79 5.58
N ALA A 61 16.55 -12.03 5.31
CA ALA A 61 17.40 -13.08 4.73
C ALA A 61 17.60 -12.93 3.20
N GLY A 62 16.84 -12.06 2.54
CA GLY A 62 16.83 -11.94 1.08
C GLY A 62 16.19 -13.14 0.37
N GLU A 63 15.28 -13.84 1.06
CA GLU A 63 14.62 -15.04 0.56
C GLU A 63 13.26 -14.71 -0.06
N PRO A 64 12.91 -15.28 -1.23
CA PRO A 64 11.61 -15.07 -1.83
C PRO A 64 10.50 -15.76 -1.03
N VAL A 65 9.28 -15.22 -1.11
CA VAL A 65 8.09 -15.84 -0.51
C VAL A 65 7.00 -16.01 -1.56
N GLU A 66 6.41 -17.19 -1.59
CA GLU A 66 5.29 -17.56 -2.47
C GLU A 66 4.04 -17.98 -1.68
N GLY A 67 2.90 -17.95 -2.37
CA GLY A 67 1.63 -18.45 -1.88
C GLY A 67 0.87 -17.48 -0.97
N GLY A 68 0.05 -18.04 -0.08
CA GLY A 68 -0.94 -17.27 0.68
C GLY A 68 -2.30 -17.26 0.01
N ARG A 69 -3.22 -16.49 0.57
CA ARG A 69 -4.58 -16.39 0.03
C ARG A 69 -4.60 -15.52 -1.22
N VAL A 70 -5.46 -15.88 -2.17
CA VAL A 70 -5.77 -15.00 -3.30
C VAL A 70 -6.53 -13.79 -2.78
N ILE A 71 -6.16 -12.61 -3.29
CA ILE A 71 -6.82 -11.34 -3.00
C ILE A 71 -7.70 -11.01 -4.22
N ASP A 72 -9.00 -10.89 -4.02
CA ASP A 72 -9.89 -10.51 -5.11
C ASP A 72 -9.74 -9.03 -5.46
N LYS A 73 -10.24 -8.66 -6.64
CA LYS A 73 -10.09 -7.31 -7.18
C LYS A 73 -10.65 -6.22 -6.25
N GLN A 74 -11.82 -6.44 -5.65
CA GLN A 74 -12.45 -5.44 -4.79
C GLN A 74 -11.66 -5.26 -3.50
N GLU A 75 -11.19 -6.36 -2.91
CA GLU A 75 -10.37 -6.34 -1.72
C GLU A 75 -9.01 -5.65 -1.96
N ARG A 76 -8.39 -5.82 -3.13
CA ARG A 76 -7.16 -5.09 -3.50
C ARG A 76 -7.34 -3.57 -3.43
N LEU A 77 -8.45 -3.06 -3.99
CA LEU A 77 -8.78 -1.63 -3.96
C LEU A 77 -9.02 -1.14 -2.53
N GLU A 78 -9.75 -1.92 -1.73
CA GLU A 78 -10.04 -1.59 -0.34
C GLU A 78 -8.76 -1.56 0.52
N ILE A 79 -7.85 -2.51 0.33
CA ILE A 79 -6.56 -2.54 1.02
C ILE A 79 -5.72 -1.33 0.64
N CYS A 80 -5.61 -1.03 -0.66
CA CYS A 80 -4.87 0.14 -1.15
C CYS A 80 -5.43 1.43 -0.55
N ARG A 81 -6.75 1.58 -0.55
CA ARG A 81 -7.46 2.71 0.06
C ARG A 81 -7.10 2.88 1.53
N LYS A 82 -7.27 1.83 2.33
CA LYS A 82 -6.98 1.84 3.78
C LYS A 82 -5.52 2.13 4.10
N MET A 83 -4.60 1.72 3.24
CA MET A 83 -3.18 2.02 3.38
C MET A 83 -2.87 3.49 3.10
N ILE A 84 -3.45 4.08 2.05
CA ILE A 84 -3.33 5.51 1.76
C ILE A 84 -3.90 6.35 2.91
N GLU A 85 -5.08 5.98 3.42
CA GLU A 85 -5.69 6.64 4.58
C GLU A 85 -4.81 6.56 5.84
N THR A 86 -4.21 5.39 6.09
CA THR A 86 -3.31 5.20 7.24
C THR A 86 -2.06 6.07 7.13
N ALA A 87 -1.50 6.18 5.92
CA ALA A 87 -0.32 6.99 5.67
C ALA A 87 -0.64 8.50 5.81
N TYR A 88 -1.84 8.94 5.41
CA TYR A 88 -2.23 10.35 5.45
C TYR A 88 -2.32 10.96 6.86
N VAL A 89 -2.67 10.18 7.89
CA VAL A 89 -2.94 10.68 9.26
C VAL A 89 -1.81 11.54 9.83
N ASN A 90 -0.55 11.35 9.41
CA ASN A 90 0.61 12.04 9.98
C ASN A 90 1.01 13.35 9.25
N SER A 91 0.20 13.85 8.31
CA SER A 91 0.34 15.18 7.70
C SER A 91 1.60 15.44 6.85
N SER A 92 2.53 14.48 6.72
CA SER A 92 3.58 14.48 5.69
C SER A 92 4.11 13.06 5.49
N LEU A 93 4.02 12.54 4.26
CA LEU A 93 4.63 11.25 3.91
C LEU A 93 6.12 11.41 3.62
N SER A 94 6.93 10.50 4.14
CA SER A 94 8.32 10.32 3.73
C SER A 94 8.42 9.76 2.30
N GLN A 95 9.62 9.78 1.72
CA GLN A 95 9.87 9.13 0.44
C GLN A 95 9.65 7.62 0.53
N ASP A 96 10.02 6.99 1.65
CA ASP A 96 9.91 5.54 1.84
C ASP A 96 8.44 5.11 2.02
N GLU A 97 7.63 5.92 2.70
CA GLU A 97 6.17 5.70 2.79
C GLU A 97 5.51 5.81 1.41
N LEU A 98 5.90 6.79 0.60
CA LEU A 98 5.41 6.94 -0.78
C LEU A 98 5.84 5.75 -1.65
N ALA A 99 7.09 5.31 -1.53
CA ALA A 99 7.62 4.15 -2.24
C ALA A 99 6.87 2.86 -1.84
N ALA A 100 6.55 2.70 -0.56
CA ALA A 100 5.76 1.58 -0.07
C ALA A 100 4.33 1.57 -0.65
N ILE A 101 3.66 2.72 -0.74
CA ILE A 101 2.33 2.82 -1.36
C ILE A 101 2.41 2.56 -2.88
N ALA A 102 3.45 3.05 -3.55
CA ALA A 102 3.68 2.77 -4.97
C ALA A 102 3.92 1.26 -5.21
N MET A 103 4.73 0.63 -4.37
CA MET A 103 4.97 -0.81 -4.41
C MET A 103 3.70 -1.60 -4.15
N LEU A 104 2.88 -1.20 -3.17
CA LEU A 104 1.59 -1.83 -2.89
C LEU A 104 0.67 -1.77 -4.12
N ARG A 105 0.55 -0.60 -4.76
CA ARG A 105 -0.27 -0.44 -5.97
C ARG A 105 0.20 -1.39 -7.08
N SER A 106 1.51 -1.46 -7.30
CA SER A 106 2.11 -2.35 -8.30
C SER A 106 1.87 -3.82 -7.97
N ALA A 107 2.16 -4.25 -6.75
CA ALA A 107 2.02 -5.64 -6.30
C ALA A 107 0.56 -6.13 -6.30
N MET A 108 -0.40 -5.20 -6.13
CA MET A 108 -1.82 -5.49 -6.23
C MET A 108 -2.36 -5.43 -7.67
N ALA A 109 -1.51 -5.15 -8.67
CA ALA A 109 -1.91 -4.97 -10.06
C ALA A 109 -3.06 -3.94 -10.24
N ILE A 110 -3.02 -2.84 -9.50
CA ILE A 110 -4.04 -1.78 -9.54
C ILE A 110 -3.74 -0.83 -10.71
N THR A 111 -4.65 -0.81 -11.66
CA THR A 111 -4.58 0.00 -12.88
C THR A 111 -4.76 1.50 -12.62
N GLU A 112 -4.51 2.33 -13.64
CA GLU A 112 -4.76 3.77 -13.57
C GLU A 112 -6.26 4.09 -13.41
N GLY A 113 -7.16 3.35 -14.04
CA GLY A 113 -8.61 3.57 -13.85
C GLY A 113 -9.04 3.30 -12.40
N GLU A 114 -8.57 2.18 -11.84
CA GLU A 114 -8.93 1.75 -10.49
C GLU A 114 -8.36 2.65 -9.38
N ILE A 115 -7.14 3.16 -9.55
CA ILE A 115 -6.57 4.08 -8.55
C ILE A 115 -7.33 5.42 -8.52
N LEU A 116 -7.93 5.84 -9.64
CA LEU A 116 -8.82 7.01 -9.69
C LEU A 116 -10.13 6.76 -8.95
N GLU A 117 -10.67 5.54 -9.00
CA GLU A 117 -11.84 5.11 -8.22
C GLU A 117 -11.53 5.15 -6.72
N VAL A 118 -10.39 4.58 -6.31
CA VAL A 118 -9.90 4.65 -4.92
C VAL A 118 -9.79 6.10 -4.44
N ARG A 119 -9.24 7.00 -5.26
CA ARG A 119 -9.15 8.43 -4.93
C ARG A 119 -10.53 9.07 -4.74
N ALA A 120 -11.48 8.76 -5.62
CA ALA A 120 -12.84 9.29 -5.54
C ALA A 120 -13.54 8.80 -4.26
N ASP A 121 -13.34 7.55 -3.89
CA ASP A 121 -13.89 6.97 -2.66
C ASP A 121 -13.31 7.63 -1.41
N ILE A 122 -11.99 7.86 -1.35
CA ILE A 122 -11.38 8.60 -0.23
C ILE A 122 -11.97 10.02 -0.15
N TYR A 123 -12.15 10.72 -1.27
CA TYR A 123 -12.74 12.05 -1.25
C TYR A 123 -14.18 12.07 -0.76
N ARG A 124 -15.00 11.09 -1.15
CA ARG A 124 -16.39 10.99 -0.70
C ARG A 124 -16.44 10.80 0.82
N ASP A 125 -15.67 9.87 1.37
CA ASP A 125 -15.73 9.56 2.78
C ASP A 125 -15.18 10.72 3.64
N LEU A 126 -14.19 11.46 3.13
CA LEU A 126 -13.73 12.69 3.77
C LEU A 126 -14.76 13.83 3.76
N GLU A 127 -15.58 13.93 2.72
CA GLU A 127 -16.68 14.92 2.70
C GLU A 127 -17.69 14.68 3.82
N GLU A 128 -17.85 13.43 4.26
CA GLU A 128 -18.75 13.05 5.36
C GLU A 128 -18.11 13.26 6.74
N GLU A 129 -16.80 13.06 6.86
CA GLU A 129 -16.09 13.04 8.15
C GLU A 129 -15.39 14.37 8.53
N VAL A 130 -15.03 15.20 7.55
CA VAL A 130 -14.18 16.39 7.77
C VAL A 130 -15.00 17.67 7.77
N GLU A 131 -14.70 18.58 8.72
CA GLU A 131 -15.33 19.89 8.76
C GLU A 131 -15.17 20.64 7.41
N PRO A 132 -16.23 21.28 6.87
CA PRO A 132 -16.23 21.86 5.52
C PRO A 132 -15.06 22.81 5.22
N LYS A 133 -14.60 23.56 6.22
CA LYS A 133 -13.47 24.50 6.11
C LYS A 133 -12.11 23.81 5.92
N LEU A 134 -11.97 22.54 6.30
CA LEU A 134 -10.75 21.76 6.19
C LEU A 134 -10.70 20.91 4.90
N LEU A 135 -11.84 20.67 4.26
CA LEU A 135 -11.94 19.85 3.04
C LEU A 135 -10.98 20.30 1.92
N GLY A 136 -10.84 21.61 1.72
CA GLY A 136 -9.95 22.14 0.70
C GLY A 136 -8.48 21.75 0.92
N LYS A 137 -8.02 21.76 2.17
CA LYS A 137 -6.66 21.35 2.53
C LYS A 137 -6.50 19.84 2.34
N VAL A 138 -7.41 19.04 2.89
CA VAL A 138 -7.35 17.58 2.79
C VAL A 138 -7.36 17.09 1.34
N ARG A 139 -8.21 17.66 0.49
CA ARG A 139 -8.24 17.34 -0.94
C ARG A 139 -6.91 17.63 -1.64
N LYS A 140 -6.27 18.75 -1.28
CA LYS A 140 -4.97 19.13 -1.81
C LYS A 140 -3.91 18.11 -1.39
N ASP A 141 -3.83 17.78 -0.11
CA ASP A 141 -2.82 16.87 0.42
C ASP A 141 -2.94 15.48 -0.23
N ILE A 142 -4.16 14.94 -0.35
CA ILE A 142 -4.38 13.66 -1.05
C ILE A 142 -3.97 13.74 -2.51
N ARG A 143 -4.32 14.82 -3.21
CA ARG A 143 -3.91 14.98 -4.61
C ARG A 143 -2.39 14.92 -4.75
N GLU A 144 -1.67 15.57 -3.85
CA GLU A 144 -0.21 15.54 -3.82
C GLU A 144 0.34 14.14 -3.54
N ILE A 145 -0.31 13.34 -2.68
CA ILE A 145 0.07 11.94 -2.44
C ILE A 145 -0.05 11.12 -3.72
N PHE A 146 -1.22 11.16 -4.37
CA PHE A 146 -1.45 10.39 -5.61
C PHE A 146 -0.45 10.79 -6.71
N GLN A 147 -0.20 12.10 -6.87
CA GLN A 147 0.79 12.58 -7.84
C GLN A 147 2.19 12.04 -7.54
N LYS A 148 2.65 12.10 -6.28
CA LYS A 148 3.96 11.57 -5.90
C LYS A 148 4.06 10.07 -6.09
N VAL A 149 3.01 9.31 -5.73
CA VAL A 149 2.97 7.85 -5.95
C VAL A 149 3.06 7.52 -7.45
N GLU A 150 2.42 8.30 -8.33
CA GLU A 150 2.55 8.13 -9.77
C GLU A 150 3.97 8.40 -10.28
N GLU A 151 4.67 9.39 -9.72
CA GLU A 151 6.07 9.71 -10.05
C GLU A 151 7.04 8.55 -9.72
N PHE A 152 6.74 7.71 -8.73
CA PHE A 152 7.52 6.49 -8.42
C PHE A 152 7.29 5.35 -9.44
N ILE A 153 6.10 5.28 -10.04
CA ILE A 153 5.72 4.17 -10.93
C ILE A 153 6.09 4.47 -12.38
N LEU A 154 6.02 5.73 -12.79
CA LEU A 154 6.40 6.21 -14.12
C LEU A 154 7.66 7.08 -13.98
N PRO A 155 8.87 6.50 -13.85
CA PRO A 155 10.07 7.29 -13.90
C PRO A 155 10.10 8.02 -15.25
N LYS A 156 10.21 9.35 -15.22
CA LYS A 156 10.33 10.17 -16.43
C LYS A 156 11.41 9.54 -17.31
N SER A 157 11.04 9.18 -18.54
CA SER A 157 12.03 8.92 -19.57
C SER A 157 12.76 10.24 -19.83
N ASP A 158 14.00 10.33 -19.38
CA ASP A 158 14.94 11.37 -19.80
C ASP A 158 15.18 11.32 -21.32
#